data_AF-A0A832KEK3-F1
#
_entry.id   AF-A0A832KEK3-F1
#
_cell.length_a   1.000
_cell.length_b   1.000
_cell.length_c   1.000
_cell.angle_alpha   90.00
_cell.angle_beta   90.00
_cell.angle_gamma   90.00
#
_symmetry.space_group_name_H-M   'P 1'
#
loop_
_entity.id
_entity.type
_entity.pdbx_description
1 polymer ?
#
loop_
_entity_poly.entity_id
_entity_poly.type
_entity_poly.pdbx_seq_one_letter_code
_entity_poly.pdbx_strand_id
1 'polypeptide(L)'
;MNSMARIMDEDAVRLLKRLEEFEGEVAERLGSLMERIGNNIIRLLLHTLVLDSLKHASIIRALLEIVQGTYLSDADKLLLKRELGRHISEEETMLGEVREIAGRVEDENVKAVLNQISLEEERHHKGLRQLLSILDRMERLGDDEWWKYMNEWANFST
;
A
#
# COMPACT_ATOMS: atom_id res chain seq x y z
N MET A 1 -16.39 4.26 26.78
CA MET A 1 -15.36 3.43 27.43
C MET A 1 -14.02 3.92 26.93
N ASN A 2 -13.08 4.18 27.83
CA ASN A 2 -11.80 4.86 27.59
C ASN A 2 -11.03 4.30 26.40
N SER A 3 -10.83 5.11 25.36
CA SER A 3 -9.68 4.99 24.46
C SER A 3 -8.44 5.33 25.29
N MET A 4 -7.84 4.32 25.92
CA MET A 4 -6.51 4.46 26.52
C MET A 4 -5.57 4.84 25.39
N ALA A 5 -5.12 6.10 25.37
CA ALA A 5 -3.97 6.51 24.59
C ALA A 5 -2.86 5.48 24.84
N ARG A 6 -2.60 4.64 23.83
CA ARG A 6 -1.53 3.65 23.89
C ARG A 6 -0.24 4.44 23.80
N ILE A 7 0.34 4.73 24.96
CA ILE A 7 1.66 5.36 25.02
C ILE A 7 2.66 4.30 24.55
N MET A 8 3.22 4.50 23.37
CA MET A 8 4.39 3.75 22.96
C MET A 8 5.60 4.25 23.76
N ASP A 9 6.37 3.29 24.26
CA ASP A 9 7.61 3.57 24.98
C ASP A 9 8.55 4.45 24.13
N GLU A 10 9.25 5.39 24.77
CA GLU A 10 10.08 6.34 24.04
C GLU A 10 11.23 5.65 23.29
N ASP A 11 11.77 4.53 23.80
CA ASP A 11 12.76 3.75 23.06
C ASP A 11 12.16 3.08 21.84
N ALA A 12 10.92 2.59 21.93
CA ALA A 12 10.20 2.06 20.78
C ALA A 12 9.96 3.14 19.70
N VAL A 13 9.57 4.36 20.09
CA VAL A 13 9.42 5.49 19.16
C VAL A 13 10.76 5.84 18.51
N ARG A 14 11.86 5.88 19.28
CA ARG A 14 13.22 6.11 18.74
C ARG A 14 13.64 5.03 17.76
N LEU A 15 13.33 3.76 18.05
CA LEU A 15 13.66 2.64 17.17
C LEU A 15 12.89 2.69 15.86
N LEU A 16 11.61 3.03 15.88
CA LEU A 16 10.80 3.14 14.67
C LEU A 16 11.24 4.30 13.78
N LYS A 17 11.58 5.46 14.34
CA LYS A 17 12.15 6.57 13.55
C LYS A 17 13.43 6.16 12.82
N ARG A 18 14.33 5.46 13.52
CA ARG A 18 15.55 4.93 12.89
C ARG A 18 15.24 3.90 11.81
N LEU A 19 14.22 3.07 11.99
CA LEU A 19 13.81 2.08 10.99
C LEU A 19 13.22 2.75 9.75
N GLU A 20 12.39 3.78 9.92
CA GLU A 20 11.86 4.60 8.82
C GLU A 20 12.98 5.24 8.01
N GLU A 21 13.95 5.87 8.68
CA GLU A 21 15.13 6.47 8.05
C GLU A 21 15.94 5.43 7.28
N PHE A 22 16.19 4.26 7.89
CA PHE A 22 16.94 3.18 7.26
C PHE A 22 16.27 2.65 5.99
N GLU A 23 14.94 2.45 6.00
CA GLU A 23 14.19 2.04 4.80
C GLU A 23 14.28 3.11 3.69
N GLY A 24 14.25 4.40 4.06
CA GLY A 24 14.50 5.50 3.13
C GLY A 24 15.89 5.45 2.48
N GLU A 25 16.94 5.23 3.28
CA GLU A 25 18.31 5.09 2.79
C GLU A 25 18.48 3.86 1.86
N VAL A 26 17.79 2.77 2.16
CA VAL A 26 17.77 1.57 1.30
C VAL A 26 17.14 1.91 -0.05
N ALA A 27 15.98 2.58 -0.05
CA ALA A 27 15.30 3.01 -1.27
C ALA A 27 16.20 3.91 -2.14
N GLU A 28 16.86 4.90 -1.54
CA GLU A 28 17.76 5.82 -2.25
C GLU A 28 18.96 5.09 -2.88
N ARG A 29 19.61 4.22 -2.10
CA ARG A 29 20.77 3.45 -2.56
C ARG A 29 20.42 2.52 -3.71
N LEU A 30 19.29 1.80 -3.59
CA LEU A 30 18.83 0.90 -4.64
C LEU A 30 18.35 1.66 -5.89
N GLY A 31 17.70 2.81 -5.72
CA GLY A 31 17.32 3.70 -6.81
C GLY A 31 18.54 4.19 -7.61
N SER A 32 19.57 4.66 -6.91
CA SER A 32 20.83 5.08 -7.51
C SER A 32 21.57 3.94 -8.21
N LEU A 33 21.51 2.72 -7.67
CA LEU A 33 22.03 1.54 -8.34
C LEU A 33 21.25 1.27 -9.63
N MET A 34 19.92 1.29 -9.58
CA MET A 34 19.03 1.02 -10.71
C MET A 34 19.31 1.95 -11.90
N GLU A 35 19.57 3.25 -11.67
CA GLU A 35 19.90 4.22 -12.71
C GLU A 35 21.13 3.82 -13.54
N ARG A 36 22.07 3.10 -12.94
CA ARG A 36 23.33 2.68 -13.55
C ARG A 36 23.23 1.33 -14.26
N ILE A 37 22.12 0.61 -14.11
CA ILE A 37 21.88 -0.69 -14.74
C ILE A 37 21.11 -0.51 -16.05
N GLY A 38 21.66 -1.05 -17.15
CA GLY A 38 21.02 -1.03 -18.46
C GLY A 38 20.07 -2.20 -18.74
N ASN A 39 20.10 -3.26 -17.92
CA ASN A 39 19.23 -4.43 -18.11
C ASN A 39 17.86 -4.21 -17.45
N ASN A 40 16.78 -4.22 -18.24
CA ASN A 40 15.44 -3.92 -17.77
C ASN A 40 14.87 -4.95 -16.77
N ILE A 41 15.25 -6.22 -16.86
CA ILE A 41 14.79 -7.25 -15.91
C ILE A 41 15.41 -6.99 -14.53
N ILE A 42 16.71 -6.70 -14.48
CA ILE A 42 17.38 -6.35 -13.23
C ILE A 42 16.85 -5.02 -12.68
N ARG A 43 16.57 -4.03 -13.54
CA ARG A 43 15.93 -2.79 -13.14
C ARG A 43 14.54 -3.02 -12.53
N LEU A 44 13.72 -3.91 -13.11
CA LEU A 44 12.42 -4.26 -12.56
C LEU A 44 12.56 -4.81 -11.14
N LEU A 45 13.47 -5.76 -10.92
CA LEU A 45 13.72 -6.32 -9.59
C LEU A 45 14.18 -5.26 -8.57
N LEU A 46 15.10 -4.38 -8.97
CA LEU A 46 15.54 -3.28 -8.12
C LEU A 46 14.41 -2.29 -7.84
N HIS A 47 13.58 -1.99 -8.83
CA HIS A 47 12.43 -1.11 -8.69
C HIS A 47 11.43 -1.65 -7.67
N THR A 48 11.11 -2.94 -7.70
CA THR A 48 10.24 -3.58 -6.70
C THR A 48 10.81 -3.40 -5.29
N LEU A 49 12.11 -3.62 -5.08
CA LEU A 49 12.73 -3.44 -3.77
C LEU A 49 12.71 -1.97 -3.29
N VAL A 50 12.86 -1.01 -4.21
CA VAL A 50 12.71 0.41 -3.91
C VAL A 50 11.28 0.71 -3.46
N LEU A 51 10.27 0.23 -4.21
CA LEU A 51 8.86 0.43 -3.86
C LEU A 51 8.51 -0.19 -2.51
N ASP A 52 9.03 -1.39 -2.21
CA ASP A 52 8.81 -2.04 -0.92
C ASP A 52 9.45 -1.26 0.24
N SER A 53 10.68 -0.78 0.07
CA SER A 53 11.35 0.02 1.11
C SER A 53 10.59 1.33 1.38
N LEU A 54 10.11 2.01 0.32
CA LEU A 54 9.26 3.20 0.45
C LEU A 54 7.92 2.90 1.12
N LYS A 55 7.30 1.75 0.79
CA LYS A 55 6.08 1.26 1.43
C LYS A 55 6.31 1.03 2.93
N HIS A 56 7.40 0.37 3.31
CA HIS A 56 7.74 0.12 4.71
C HIS A 56 7.96 1.42 5.49
N ALA A 57 8.75 2.35 4.95
CA ALA A 57 8.96 3.67 5.57
C ALA A 57 7.61 4.38 5.80
N SER A 58 6.71 4.35 4.81
CA SER A 58 5.38 4.97 4.91
C SER A 58 4.50 4.30 5.97
N ILE A 59 4.54 2.97 6.09
CA ILE A 59 3.83 2.23 7.15
C ILE A 59 4.37 2.63 8.52
N ILE A 60 5.69 2.67 8.70
CA ILE A 60 6.33 3.03 9.97
C ILE A 60 5.96 4.46 10.37
N ARG A 61 5.96 5.40 9.42
CA ARG A 61 5.49 6.77 9.64
C ARG A 61 4.03 6.80 10.10
N ALA A 62 3.15 6.06 9.43
CA ALA A 62 1.75 5.97 9.82
C ALA A 62 1.58 5.42 11.25
N LEU A 63 2.39 4.43 11.66
CA LEU A 63 2.39 3.93 13.04
C LEU A 63 2.78 5.03 14.04
N LEU A 64 3.78 5.85 13.71
CA LEU A 64 4.20 6.98 14.55
C LEU A 64 3.14 8.08 14.64
N GLU A 65 2.36 8.28 13.57
CA GLU A 65 1.27 9.26 13.50
C GLU A 65 -0.01 8.79 14.22
N ILE A 66 -0.39 7.52 14.11
CA ILE A 66 -1.56 6.97 14.81
C ILE A 66 -1.43 7.14 16.33
N VAL A 67 -0.21 7.03 16.88
CA VAL A 67 0.06 7.28 18.31
C VAL A 67 -0.19 8.75 18.71
N GLN A 68 -0.10 9.67 17.75
CA GLN A 68 -0.30 11.11 17.95
C GLN A 68 -1.76 11.53 17.69
N GLY A 69 -2.61 10.61 17.23
CA GLY A 69 -3.99 10.85 16.84
C GLY A 69 -4.08 11.46 15.43
N THR A 70 -4.66 10.72 14.49
CA THR A 70 -4.87 11.19 13.11
C THR A 70 -6.36 11.47 12.85
N TYR A 71 -6.66 12.68 12.36
CA TYR A 71 -8.02 13.07 11.98
C TYR A 71 -8.15 13.11 10.46
N LEU A 72 -9.20 12.49 9.94
CA LEU A 72 -9.57 12.59 8.52
C LEU A 72 -10.74 13.57 8.37
N SER A 73 -10.55 14.65 7.61
CA SER A 73 -11.59 15.66 7.40
C SER A 73 -12.70 15.16 6.48
N ASP A 74 -13.88 15.78 6.53
CA ASP A 74 -14.98 15.42 5.61
C ASP A 74 -14.63 15.71 4.14
N ALA A 75 -13.78 16.73 3.89
CA ALA A 75 -13.28 17.02 2.56
C ALA A 75 -12.35 15.90 2.05
N ASP A 76 -11.45 15.41 2.89
CA ASP A 76 -10.57 14.28 2.56
C ASP A 76 -11.38 13.00 2.32
N LYS A 77 -12.39 12.73 3.15
CA LYS A 77 -13.30 11.59 2.96
C LYS A 77 -14.01 11.65 1.62
N LEU A 78 -14.56 12.80 1.25
CA LEU A 78 -15.29 12.96 0.00
C LEU A 78 -14.35 12.78 -1.20
N LEU A 79 -13.16 13.36 -1.14
CA LEU A 79 -12.12 13.19 -2.16
C LEU A 79 -11.74 11.71 -2.31
N LEU A 80 -11.42 11.04 -1.20
CA LEU A 80 -11.06 9.63 -1.19
C LEU A 80 -12.17 8.75 -1.78
N LYS A 81 -13.42 8.94 -1.35
CA LYS A 81 -14.54 8.15 -1.91
C LYS A 81 -14.65 8.28 -3.42
N ARG A 82 -14.50 9.50 -3.95
CA ARG A 82 -14.55 9.74 -5.39
C ARG A 82 -13.39 9.08 -6.12
N GLU A 83 -12.16 9.31 -5.68
CA GLU A 83 -10.98 8.80 -6.37
C GLU A 83 -10.84 7.28 -6.25
N LEU A 84 -11.14 6.70 -5.08
CA LEU A 84 -11.14 5.25 -4.91
C LEU A 84 -12.25 4.57 -5.72
N GLY A 85 -13.43 5.16 -5.79
CA GLY A 85 -14.51 4.65 -6.65
C GLY A 85 -14.14 4.66 -8.14
N ARG A 86 -13.45 5.72 -8.60
CA ARG A 86 -12.88 5.77 -9.95
C ARG A 86 -11.84 4.67 -10.14
N HIS A 87 -10.91 4.53 -9.22
CA HIS A 87 -9.82 3.56 -9.34
C HIS A 87 -10.30 2.10 -9.38
N ILE A 88 -11.29 1.74 -8.57
CA ILE A 88 -11.97 0.44 -8.61
C ILE A 88 -12.52 0.12 -10.02
N SER A 89 -13.06 1.13 -10.72
CA SER A 89 -13.57 0.95 -12.08
C SER A 89 -12.45 0.80 -13.11
N GLU A 90 -11.30 1.44 -12.87
CA GLU A 90 -10.09 1.32 -13.69
C GLU A 90 -9.45 -0.06 -13.53
N GLU A 91 -9.38 -0.60 -12.32
CA GLU A 91 -8.92 -1.97 -12.05
C GLU A 91 -9.80 -3.02 -12.75
N GLU A 92 -11.13 -2.85 -12.75
CA GLU A 92 -12.04 -3.75 -13.48
C GLU A 92 -11.77 -3.74 -15.00
N THR A 93 -11.48 -2.56 -15.55
CA THR A 93 -11.11 -2.40 -16.96
C THR A 93 -9.78 -3.09 -17.25
N MET A 94 -8.76 -2.84 -16.41
CA MET A 94 -7.43 -3.42 -16.54
C MET A 94 -7.46 -4.96 -16.44
N LEU A 95 -8.22 -5.52 -15.49
CA LEU A 95 -8.42 -6.96 -15.37
C LEU A 95 -9.04 -7.57 -16.64
N GLY A 96 -9.97 -6.86 -17.28
CA GLY A 96 -10.53 -7.25 -18.57
C GLY A 96 -9.45 -7.33 -19.65
N GLU A 97 -8.64 -6.28 -19.77
CA GLU A 97 -7.55 -6.21 -20.76
C GLU A 97 -6.49 -7.28 -20.54
N VAL A 98 -6.02 -7.47 -19.30
CA VAL A 98 -4.99 -8.49 -18.98
C VAL A 98 -5.50 -9.90 -19.29
N ARG A 99 -6.77 -10.21 -18.96
CA ARG A 99 -7.38 -11.51 -19.27
C ARG A 99 -7.55 -11.73 -20.77
N GLU A 100 -7.94 -10.70 -21.52
CA GLU A 100 -8.03 -10.77 -22.98
C GLU A 100 -6.66 -11.06 -23.61
N ILE A 101 -5.60 -10.36 -23.16
CA ILE A 101 -4.24 -10.57 -23.64
C ILE A 101 -3.77 -11.99 -23.30
N ALA A 102 -3.95 -12.43 -22.04
CA ALA A 102 -3.55 -13.76 -21.60
C ALA A 102 -4.24 -14.89 -22.39
N GLY A 103 -5.49 -14.67 -22.83
CA GLY A 103 -6.22 -15.62 -23.69
C GLY A 103 -5.72 -15.71 -25.13
N ARG A 104 -4.95 -14.73 -25.61
CA ARG A 104 -4.41 -14.66 -26.97
C ARG A 104 -2.93 -15.04 -27.07
N VAL A 105 -2.19 -14.89 -25.99
CA VAL A 105 -0.77 -15.26 -25.93
C VAL A 105 -0.64 -16.79 -25.98
N GLU A 106 0.34 -17.31 -26.72
CA GLU A 106 0.64 -18.75 -26.73
C GLU A 106 1.74 -19.12 -25.72
N ASP A 107 2.68 -18.21 -25.45
CA ASP A 107 3.80 -18.44 -24.54
C ASP A 107 3.33 -18.55 -23.07
N GLU A 108 3.57 -19.71 -22.48
CA GLU A 108 3.15 -20.03 -21.11
C GLU A 108 3.86 -19.19 -20.04
N ASN A 109 5.09 -18.72 -20.29
CA ASN A 109 5.79 -17.85 -19.33
C ASN A 109 5.17 -16.46 -19.34
N VAL A 110 4.83 -15.93 -20.52
CA VAL A 110 4.14 -14.64 -20.63
C VAL A 110 2.75 -14.71 -20.00
N LYS A 111 1.99 -15.79 -20.23
CA LYS A 111 0.72 -16.02 -19.51
C LYS A 111 0.89 -16.05 -18.00
N ALA A 112 1.91 -16.75 -17.50
CA ALA A 112 2.15 -16.84 -16.07
C ALA A 112 2.37 -15.45 -15.44
N VAL A 113 3.14 -14.57 -16.09
CA VAL A 113 3.35 -13.19 -15.63
C VAL A 113 2.05 -12.37 -15.66
N LEU A 114 1.29 -12.45 -16.76
CA LEU A 114 -0.01 -11.73 -16.87
C LEU A 114 -1.03 -12.21 -15.81
N ASN A 115 -1.01 -13.49 -15.48
CA ASN A 115 -1.86 -14.03 -14.42
C ASN A 115 -1.43 -13.53 -13.02
N GLN A 116 -0.12 -13.36 -12.77
CA GLN A 116 0.34 -12.75 -11.51
C GLN A 116 -0.14 -11.29 -11.39
N ILE A 117 -0.04 -10.52 -12.47
CA ILE A 117 -0.57 -9.14 -12.52
C ILE A 117 -2.07 -9.14 -12.20
N SER A 118 -2.85 -10.05 -12.81
CA SER A 118 -4.29 -10.17 -12.54
C SER A 118 -4.58 -10.48 -11.07
N LEU A 119 -3.80 -11.38 -10.45
CA LEU A 119 -3.96 -11.73 -9.04
C LEU A 119 -3.62 -10.56 -8.11
N GLU A 120 -2.62 -9.74 -8.47
CA GLU A 120 -2.28 -8.53 -7.72
C GLU A 120 -3.43 -7.51 -7.76
N GLU A 121 -3.99 -7.24 -8.94
CA GLU A 121 -5.11 -6.30 -9.03
C GLU A 121 -6.38 -6.79 -8.32
N GLU A 122 -6.65 -8.10 -8.32
CA GLU A 122 -7.75 -8.65 -7.54
C GLU A 122 -7.58 -8.40 -6.02
N ARG A 123 -6.33 -8.40 -5.54
CA ARG A 123 -6.02 -8.06 -4.14
C ARG A 123 -6.16 -6.56 -3.89
N HIS A 124 -5.63 -5.70 -4.78
CA HIS A 124 -5.79 -4.25 -4.69
C HIS A 124 -7.27 -3.87 -4.62
N HIS A 125 -8.06 -4.40 -5.54
CA HIS A 125 -9.50 -4.16 -5.63
C HIS A 125 -10.24 -4.50 -4.34
N LYS A 126 -9.91 -5.65 -3.73
CA LYS A 126 -10.47 -6.04 -2.44
C LYS A 126 -10.09 -5.06 -1.33
N GLY A 127 -8.82 -4.63 -1.29
CA GLY A 127 -8.33 -3.64 -0.34
C GLY A 127 -9.04 -2.29 -0.48
N LEU A 128 -9.22 -1.80 -1.70
CA LEU A 128 -9.92 -0.54 -1.97
C LEU A 128 -11.39 -0.58 -1.52
N ARG A 129 -12.10 -1.70 -1.78
CA ARG A 129 -13.48 -1.88 -1.33
C ARG A 129 -13.59 -1.91 0.19
N GLN A 130 -12.63 -2.51 0.88
CA GLN A 130 -12.57 -2.49 2.34
C GLN A 130 -12.35 -1.06 2.86
N LEU A 131 -11.42 -0.31 2.27
CA LEU A 131 -11.19 1.09 2.63
C LEU A 131 -12.44 1.96 2.42
N LEU A 132 -13.15 1.81 1.29
CA LEU A 132 -14.43 2.50 1.07
C LEU A 132 -15.46 2.16 2.13
N SER A 133 -15.61 0.88 2.49
CA SER A 133 -16.54 0.46 3.54
C SER A 133 -16.20 1.06 4.90
N ILE A 134 -14.93 1.32 5.19
CA ILE A 134 -14.46 1.98 6.42
C ILE A 134 -14.86 3.46 6.38
N LEU A 135 -14.60 4.14 5.25
CA LEU A 135 -14.99 5.54 5.04
C LEU A 135 -16.52 5.76 5.08
N ASP A 136 -17.33 4.75 4.77
CA ASP A 136 -18.80 4.81 4.86
C ASP A 136 -19.34 4.65 6.28
N ARG A 137 -18.63 3.92 7.15
CA ARG A 137 -19.09 3.60 8.50
C ARG A 137 -18.69 4.63 9.55
N MET A 138 -17.76 5.53 9.23
CA MET A 138 -17.09 6.35 10.24
C MET A 138 -17.37 7.85 10.08
N GLU A 139 -18.12 8.43 11.03
CA GLU A 139 -18.29 9.89 11.15
C GLU A 139 -17.01 10.58 11.67
N ARG A 140 -16.25 9.92 12.54
CA ARG A 140 -14.92 10.35 13.02
C ARG A 140 -14.07 9.11 13.26
N LEU A 141 -12.87 9.06 12.67
CA LEU A 141 -11.92 7.99 12.93
C LEU A 141 -11.31 8.20 14.32
N GLY A 142 -11.40 7.18 15.18
CA GLY A 142 -10.60 7.06 16.39
C GLY A 142 -9.43 6.10 16.19
N ASP A 143 -8.41 6.21 17.05
CA ASP A 143 -7.16 5.45 16.93
C ASP A 143 -7.38 3.92 16.81
N ASP A 144 -8.34 3.35 17.54
CA ASP A 144 -8.63 1.90 17.54
C ASP A 144 -9.10 1.36 16.18
N GLU A 145 -9.85 2.16 15.41
CA GLU A 145 -10.33 1.76 14.09
C GLU A 145 -9.21 1.77 13.06
N TRP A 146 -8.30 2.75 13.13
CA TRP A 146 -7.09 2.77 12.33
C TRP A 146 -6.17 1.59 12.64
N TRP A 147 -6.02 1.23 13.91
CA TRP A 147 -5.25 0.04 14.30
C TRP A 147 -5.84 -1.24 13.74
N LYS A 148 -7.17 -1.39 13.77
CA LYS A 148 -7.84 -2.55 13.17
C LYS A 148 -7.59 -2.59 11.67
N TYR A 149 -7.78 -1.46 10.99
CA TYR A 149 -7.54 -1.37 9.54
C TYR A 149 -6.10 -1.69 9.17
N MET A 150 -5.12 -1.10 9.83
CA MET A 150 -3.69 -1.34 9.55
C MET A 150 -3.32 -2.82 9.74
N ASN A 151 -3.86 -3.48 10.78
CA ASN A 151 -3.63 -4.91 10.99
C ASN A 151 -4.29 -5.77 9.89
N GLU A 152 -5.48 -5.41 9.44
CA GLU A 152 -6.14 -6.12 8.34
C GLU A 152 -5.43 -5.88 7.01
N TRP A 153 -5.07 -4.62 6.71
CA TRP A 153 -4.38 -4.21 5.49
C TRP A 153 -2.98 -4.81 5.36
N ALA A 154 -2.22 -4.90 6.45
CA ALA A 154 -0.92 -5.57 6.47
C ALA A 154 -0.99 -7.04 6.02
N ASN A 155 -2.15 -7.70 6.14
CA ASN A 155 -2.36 -9.06 5.64
C ASN A 155 -2.80 -9.13 4.18
N PHE A 156 -3.18 -7.99 3.56
CA PHE A 156 -3.61 -7.91 2.17
C PHE A 156 -2.54 -7.34 1.24
N SER A 157 -1.60 -6.55 1.76
CA SER A 157 -0.51 -5.90 1.01
C SER A 157 0.78 -6.72 0.91
N THR A 158 0.77 -7.97 1.37
CA THR A 158 1.87 -8.95 1.34
C THR A 158 1.38 -10.27 0.75
#